data_AF-A0A0A0KVU1-F1
#
_entry.id   AF-A0A0A0KVU1-F1
#
_cell.length_a   1.000
_cell.length_b   1.000
_cell.length_c   1.000
_cell.angle_alpha   90.00
_cell.angle_beta   90.00
_cell.angle_gamma   90.00
#
_symmetry.space_group_name_H-M   'P 1'
#
loop_
_entity.id
_entity.type
_entity.pdbx_description
1 polymer ?
#
loop_
_entity_poly.entity_id
_entity_poly.type
_entity_poly.pdbx_seq_one_letter_code
_entity_poly.pdbx_strand_id
1 'polypeptide(L)'
;MSKLGKTNMAVSAVVKGTYGYIDPEYFNNKTVTEKSDVYSFGVILLEVICGRKPLERLAGGEWFGLVVWVLECLENGNVYEIMDPNLKGKITYDCFKQYLELAITCINQHSKHRPRMKEVEEKLRLILKLQEEAEAEAEAEGDISNGD
;
A
#
# COMPACT_ATOMS: atom_id res chain seq x y z
N MET A 1 58.43 6.04 8.81
CA MET A 1 57.65 4.79 8.80
C MET A 1 56.98 4.73 10.17
N SER A 2 55.67 4.77 10.38
CA SER A 2 54.50 4.41 9.57
C SER A 2 53.29 5.23 10.07
N LYS A 3 52.40 5.63 9.15
CA LYS A 3 51.15 6.32 9.46
C LYS A 3 50.23 5.38 10.26
N LEU A 4 49.77 5.85 11.42
CA LEU A 4 48.68 5.24 12.17
C LEU A 4 47.43 5.25 11.27
N GLY A 5 47.02 4.05 10.84
CA GLY A 5 45.91 3.86 9.94
C GLY A 5 44.64 4.46 10.53
N LYS A 6 43.99 5.32 9.73
CA LYS A 6 42.61 5.75 9.97
C LYS A 6 41.76 4.48 10.09
N THR A 7 41.31 4.17 11.29
CA THR A 7 40.19 3.25 11.48
C THR A 7 39.02 3.85 10.72
N ASN A 8 38.66 3.22 9.60
CA ASN A 8 37.37 3.43 8.96
C ASN A 8 36.30 3.05 9.99
N MET A 9 35.87 4.01 10.80
CA MET A 9 34.58 3.92 11.46
C MET A 9 33.57 3.82 10.32
N ALA A 10 33.07 2.61 10.08
CA ALA A 10 31.86 2.43 9.33
C ALA A 10 30.82 3.33 10.00
N VAL A 11 30.44 4.42 9.30
CA VAL A 11 29.29 5.22 9.68
C VAL A 11 28.12 4.24 9.60
N SER A 12 27.70 3.71 10.74
CA SER A 12 26.46 2.96 10.83
C SER A 12 25.37 3.92 10.40
N ALA A 13 24.91 3.77 9.15
CA ALA A 13 23.82 4.57 8.64
C ALA A 13 22.57 4.21 9.45
N VAL A 14 22.22 5.10 10.39
CA VAL A 14 21.02 4.97 11.21
C VAL A 14 19.82 5.00 10.27
N VAL A 15 19.04 3.91 10.26
CA VAL A 15 17.74 3.88 9.57
C VAL A 15 16.85 4.92 10.24
N LYS A 16 16.33 5.86 9.45
CA LYS A 16 15.36 6.85 9.91
C LYS A 16 14.04 6.57 9.19
N GLY A 17 12.94 6.54 9.93
CA GLY A 17 11.61 6.32 9.35
C GLY A 17 10.57 5.97 10.40
N THR A 18 9.30 5.97 9.99
CA THR A 18 8.17 5.56 10.82
C THR A 18 7.94 4.07 10.65
N TYR A 19 8.04 3.30 11.73
CA TYR A 19 7.77 1.87 11.72
C TYR A 19 6.38 1.57 11.11
N GLY A 20 6.32 0.54 10.26
CA GLY A 20 5.14 0.22 9.46
C GLY A 20 5.25 0.68 8.00
N TYR A 21 5.96 1.78 7.72
CA TYR A 21 6.11 2.34 6.37
C TYR A 21 7.52 2.11 5.77
N ILE A 22 8.45 1.57 6.55
CA ILE A 22 9.85 1.45 6.15
C ILE A 22 10.01 0.38 5.06
N ASP A 23 10.55 0.80 3.91
CA ASP A 23 10.96 -0.09 2.84
C ASP A 23 11.98 -1.14 3.33
N PRO A 24 11.70 -2.45 3.16
CA PRO A 24 12.60 -3.52 3.58
C PRO A 24 13.97 -3.47 2.87
N GLU A 25 14.03 -3.01 1.61
CA GLU A 25 15.31 -2.83 0.92
C GLU A 25 16.10 -1.66 1.50
N TYR A 26 15.46 -0.52 1.80
CA TYR A 26 16.11 0.59 2.52
C TYR A 26 16.62 0.14 3.89
N PHE A 27 15.84 -0.66 4.61
CA PHE A 27 16.27 -1.21 5.90
C PHE A 27 17.56 -2.03 5.76
N ASN A 28 17.69 -2.80 4.69
CA ASN A 28 18.85 -3.67 4.45
C ASN A 28 20.07 -2.92 3.89
N ASN A 29 19.87 -2.07 2.87
CA ASN A 29 20.95 -1.42 2.12
C ASN A 29 21.31 0.00 2.63
N LYS A 30 20.53 0.53 3.58
CA LYS A 30 20.65 1.88 4.15
C LYS A 30 20.61 3.03 3.13
N THR A 31 20.06 2.79 1.95
CA THR A 31 19.99 3.74 0.84
C THR A 31 18.54 4.08 0.53
N VAL A 32 18.15 5.34 0.77
CA VAL A 32 16.82 5.84 0.40
C VAL A 32 16.79 6.06 -1.11
N THR A 33 15.72 5.61 -1.75
CA THR A 33 15.49 5.79 -3.18
C THR A 33 14.06 6.26 -3.44
N GLU A 34 13.76 6.75 -4.64
CA GLU A 34 12.37 7.00 -5.06
C GLU A 34 11.48 5.76 -4.91
N LYS A 35 12.05 4.54 -5.00
CA LYS A 35 11.30 3.29 -4.81
C LYS A 35 10.99 3.00 -3.34
N SER A 36 11.72 3.60 -2.40
CA SER A 36 11.39 3.53 -0.97
C SER A 36 10.16 4.40 -0.65
N ASP A 37 10.02 5.53 -1.35
CA ASP A 37 8.82 6.36 -1.27
C ASP A 37 7.61 5.65 -1.90
N VAL A 38 7.80 4.94 -3.02
CA VAL A 38 6.75 4.10 -3.64
C VAL A 38 6.27 3.01 -2.68
N TYR A 39 7.18 2.33 -1.96
CA TYR A 39 6.81 1.35 -0.94
C TYR A 39 5.96 1.98 0.16
N SER A 40 6.44 3.10 0.71
CA SER A 40 5.76 3.82 1.79
C SER A 40 4.36 4.28 1.36
N PHE A 41 4.23 4.76 0.11
CA PHE A 41 2.94 5.10 -0.49
C PHE A 41 2.03 3.87 -0.64
N GLY A 42 2.56 2.72 -1.06
CA GLY A 42 1.80 1.47 -1.11
C GLY A 42 1.22 1.08 0.24
N VAL A 43 1.98 1.26 1.33
CA VAL A 43 1.49 1.04 2.70
C VAL A 43 0.38 2.04 3.06
N ILE A 44 0.51 3.31 2.70
CA ILE A 44 -0.54 4.32 2.90
C ILE A 44 -1.82 3.93 2.13
N LEU A 45 -1.68 3.45 0.89
CA LEU A 45 -2.82 3.00 0.11
C LEU A 45 -3.52 1.80 0.76
N LEU A 46 -2.75 0.85 1.32
CA LEU A 46 -3.31 -0.22 2.14
C LEU A 46 -4.03 0.32 3.38
N GLU A 47 -3.45 1.26 4.10
CA GLU A 47 -4.06 1.89 5.28
C GLU A 47 -5.42 2.52 4.94
N VAL A 48 -5.51 3.20 3.80
CA VAL A 48 -6.77 3.81 3.30
C VAL A 48 -7.81 2.75 2.95
N ILE A 49 -7.47 1.71 2.17
CA ILE A 49 -8.47 0.73 1.71
C ILE A 49 -8.85 -0.30 2.78
N CYS A 50 -8.01 -0.47 3.81
CA CYS A 50 -8.27 -1.37 4.93
C CYS A 50 -8.90 -0.67 6.15
N GLY A 51 -8.77 0.66 6.25
CA GLY A 51 -9.19 1.42 7.43
C GLY A 51 -8.40 1.04 8.70
N ARG A 52 -7.15 0.59 8.53
CA ARG A 52 -6.32 0.01 9.60
C ARG A 52 -4.93 0.64 9.60
N LYS A 53 -4.39 0.88 10.79
CA LYS A 53 -3.02 1.42 10.94
C LYS A 53 -1.99 0.40 10.44
N PRO A 54 -0.89 0.86 9.79
CA PRO A 54 0.16 -0.03 9.29
C PRO A 54 0.87 -0.86 10.36
N LEU A 55 0.93 -0.31 11.58
CA LEU A 55 1.47 -0.99 12.75
C LEU A 55 0.65 -0.61 13.98
N GLU A 56 0.15 -1.60 14.69
CA GLU A 56 -0.67 -1.41 15.90
C GLU A 56 -0.23 -2.38 16.99
N ARG A 57 -0.24 -1.93 18.25
CA ARG A 57 0.00 -2.80 19.40
C ARG A 57 -1.32 -3.31 19.93
N LEU A 58 -1.53 -4.62 19.86
CA LEU A 58 -2.75 -5.28 20.31
C LEU A 58 -2.81 -5.35 21.85
N ALA A 59 -4.01 -5.56 22.39
CA ALA A 59 -4.25 -5.67 23.83
C ALA A 59 -3.42 -6.78 24.51
N GLY A 60 -3.09 -7.85 23.78
CA GLY A 60 -2.20 -8.94 24.24
C GLY A 60 -0.71 -8.60 24.26
N GLY A 61 -0.33 -7.39 23.82
CA GLY A 61 1.06 -6.93 23.76
C GLY A 61 1.78 -7.27 22.45
N GLU A 62 1.18 -8.09 21.59
CA GLU A 62 1.66 -8.44 20.25
C GLU A 62 1.54 -7.26 19.27
N TRP A 63 2.38 -7.26 18.24
CA TRP A 63 2.34 -6.26 17.17
C TRP A 63 1.57 -6.80 15.97
N PHE A 64 0.56 -6.05 15.55
CA PHE A 64 -0.15 -6.26 14.29
C PHE A 64 0.54 -5.47 13.17
N GLY A 65 0.89 -6.14 12.07
CA GLY A 65 1.45 -5.51 10.88
C GLY A 65 0.49 -5.62 9.69
N LEU A 66 0.04 -4.48 9.18
CA LEU A 66 -0.94 -4.42 8.09
C LEU A 66 -0.50 -5.17 6.84
N VAL A 67 0.74 -4.94 6.40
CA VAL A 67 1.28 -5.57 5.18
C VAL A 67 1.28 -7.09 5.29
N VAL A 68 1.68 -7.63 6.45
CA VAL A 68 1.72 -9.08 6.68
C VAL A 68 0.30 -9.66 6.63
N TRP A 69 -0.63 -9.05 7.37
CA TRP A 69 -2.02 -9.47 7.40
C TRP A 69 -2.70 -9.43 6.02
N VAL A 70 -2.46 -8.36 5.23
CA VAL A 70 -3.02 -8.25 3.87
C VAL A 70 -2.50 -9.40 2.99
N LEU A 71 -1.20 -9.69 3.03
CA LEU A 71 -0.61 -10.77 2.23
C LEU A 71 -1.17 -12.15 2.64
N GLU A 72 -1.36 -12.40 3.94
CA GLU A 72 -2.00 -13.61 4.45
C GLU A 72 -3.46 -13.73 3.97
N CYS A 73 -4.22 -12.64 4.00
CA CYS A 73 -5.59 -12.62 3.46
C CYS A 73 -5.61 -12.97 1.96
N LEU A 74 -4.66 -12.44 1.18
CA LEU A 74 -4.54 -12.75 -0.25
C LEU A 74 -4.20 -14.22 -0.50
N GLU A 75 -3.25 -14.78 0.25
CA GLU A 75 -2.87 -16.20 0.15
C GLU A 75 -4.03 -17.14 0.48
N ASN A 76 -4.89 -16.76 1.43
CA ASN A 76 -6.06 -17.53 1.83
C ASN A 76 -7.30 -17.27 0.94
N GLY A 77 -7.22 -16.35 -0.03
CA GLY A 77 -8.35 -15.99 -0.88
C GLY A 77 -9.40 -15.08 -0.21
N ASN A 78 -9.10 -14.53 0.96
CA ASN A 78 -9.98 -13.70 1.78
C ASN A 78 -9.94 -12.21 1.37
N VAL A 79 -9.99 -11.93 0.07
CA VAL A 79 -9.84 -10.56 -0.46
C VAL A 79 -10.87 -9.59 0.11
N TYR A 80 -12.09 -10.06 0.36
CA TYR A 80 -13.17 -9.23 0.89
C TYR A 80 -12.96 -8.81 2.36
N GLU A 81 -12.17 -9.54 3.14
CA GLU A 81 -11.85 -9.20 4.53
C GLU A 81 -10.90 -8.00 4.63
N ILE A 82 -10.15 -7.74 3.56
CA ILE A 82 -9.21 -6.62 3.44
C ILE A 82 -9.96 -5.29 3.35
N MET A 83 -11.16 -5.27 2.76
CA MET A 83 -11.92 -4.06 2.51
C MET A 83 -12.42 -3.41 3.81
N ASP A 84 -12.12 -2.12 3.99
CA ASP A 84 -12.70 -1.30 5.05
C ASP A 84 -14.25 -1.40 4.98
N PRO A 85 -14.92 -1.80 6.07
CA PRO A 85 -16.38 -1.80 6.15
C PRO A 85 -17.03 -0.47 5.74
N ASN A 86 -16.37 0.66 5.94
CA ASN A 86 -16.86 1.99 5.56
C ASN A 86 -16.85 2.25 4.04
N LEU A 87 -16.15 1.43 3.26
CA LEU A 87 -16.11 1.49 1.80
C LEU A 87 -17.16 0.60 1.14
N LYS A 88 -17.76 -0.33 1.90
CA LYS A 88 -18.80 -1.23 1.39
C LYS A 88 -20.01 -0.43 0.90
N GLY A 89 -20.39 -0.66 -0.36
CA GLY A 89 -21.48 0.06 -1.02
C GLY A 89 -21.13 1.48 -1.46
N LYS A 90 -19.90 1.97 -1.22
CA LYS A 90 -19.42 3.28 -1.71
C LYS A 90 -18.44 3.16 -2.86
N ILE A 91 -17.76 2.01 -2.97
CA ILE A 91 -16.92 1.68 -4.12
C ILE A 91 -17.36 0.33 -4.67
N THR A 92 -17.21 0.17 -5.98
CA THR A 92 -17.39 -1.13 -6.62
C THR A 92 -16.29 -2.10 -6.18
N TYR A 93 -16.63 -3.39 -6.16
CA TYR A 93 -15.65 -4.42 -5.82
C TYR A 93 -14.49 -4.50 -6.84
N ASP A 94 -14.76 -4.16 -8.10
CA ASP A 94 -13.73 -4.12 -9.15
C ASP A 94 -12.75 -2.96 -8.94
N CYS A 95 -13.24 -1.77 -8.57
CA CYS A 95 -12.37 -0.65 -8.21
C CYS A 95 -11.53 -0.98 -6.98
N PHE A 96 -12.12 -1.60 -5.96
CA PHE A 96 -11.38 -2.07 -4.79
C PHE A 96 -10.23 -3.01 -5.15
N LYS A 97 -10.49 -4.03 -5.99
CA LYS A 97 -9.46 -4.98 -6.45
C LYS A 97 -8.32 -4.26 -7.17
N GLN A 98 -8.62 -3.25 -7.98
CA GLN A 98 -7.59 -2.48 -8.68
C GLN A 98 -6.74 -1.63 -7.73
N TYR A 99 -7.34 -1.02 -6.71
CA TYR A 99 -6.58 -0.31 -5.67
C TYR A 99 -5.68 -1.27 -4.88
N LEU A 100 -6.21 -2.44 -4.52
CA LEU A 100 -5.46 -3.47 -3.81
C LEU A 100 -4.28 -3.97 -4.65
N GLU A 101 -4.50 -4.31 -5.91
CA GLU A 101 -3.44 -4.74 -6.84
C GLU A 101 -2.34 -3.68 -6.97
N LEU A 102 -2.71 -2.41 -7.13
CA LEU A 102 -1.76 -1.32 -7.18
C LEU A 102 -0.94 -1.21 -5.88
N ALA A 103 -1.60 -1.29 -4.72
CA ALA A 103 -0.95 -1.25 -3.42
C ALA A 103 0.05 -2.40 -3.26
N ILE A 104 -0.35 -3.63 -3.57
CA ILE A 104 0.52 -4.83 -3.53
C ILE A 104 1.74 -4.69 -4.45
N THR A 105 1.54 -4.12 -5.64
CA THR A 105 2.66 -3.87 -6.57
C THR A 105 3.63 -2.83 -6.00
N CYS A 106 3.12 -1.78 -5.35
CA CYS A 106 3.94 -0.74 -4.70
C CYS A 106 4.75 -1.29 -3.51
N ILE A 107 4.18 -2.19 -2.72
CA ILE A 107 4.85 -2.79 -1.55
C ILE A 107 5.71 -4.03 -1.88
N ASN A 108 6.03 -4.25 -3.16
CA ASN A 108 6.85 -5.39 -3.54
C ASN A 108 8.20 -5.38 -2.80
N GLN A 109 8.65 -6.56 -2.34
CA GLN A 109 9.91 -6.72 -1.61
C GLN A 109 11.11 -6.22 -2.43
N HIS A 110 11.07 -6.35 -3.76
CA HIS A 110 12.14 -5.87 -4.65
C HIS A 110 11.71 -4.60 -5.38
N SER A 111 12.46 -3.51 -5.18
CA SER A 111 12.24 -2.18 -5.76
C SER A 111 12.17 -2.17 -7.29
N LYS A 112 12.82 -3.12 -7.97
CA LYS A 112 12.75 -3.28 -9.42
C LYS A 112 11.35 -3.66 -9.93
N HIS A 113 10.53 -4.29 -9.09
CA HIS A 113 9.16 -4.69 -9.42
C HIS A 113 8.12 -3.66 -9.00
N ARG A 114 8.51 -2.66 -8.19
CA ARG A 114 7.64 -1.53 -7.87
C ARG A 114 7.48 -0.64 -9.11
N PRO A 115 6.32 -0.03 -9.33
CA PRO A 115 6.15 0.97 -10.38
C PRO A 115 6.97 2.24 -10.07
N ARG A 116 7.07 3.12 -11.05
CA ARG A 116 7.43 4.54 -10.85
C ARG A 116 6.24 5.28 -10.29
N MET A 117 6.46 6.35 -9.53
CA MET A 117 5.36 7.11 -8.94
C MET A 117 4.41 7.71 -9.99
N LYS A 118 4.92 8.02 -11.19
CA LYS A 118 4.08 8.43 -12.33
C LYS A 118 3.11 7.34 -12.77
N GLU A 119 3.55 6.08 -12.82
CA GLU A 119 2.70 4.94 -13.18
C GLU A 119 1.65 4.68 -12.09
N VAL A 120 2.01 4.92 -10.81
CA VAL A 120 1.07 4.88 -9.68
C VAL A 120 -0.02 5.94 -9.85
N GLU A 121 0.36 7.19 -10.10
CA GLU A 121 -0.57 8.31 -10.35
C GLU A 121 -1.51 8.02 -11.54
N GLU A 122 -0.97 7.53 -12.65
CA GLU A 122 -1.73 7.17 -13.84
C GLU A 122 -2.75 6.05 -13.55
N LYS A 123 -2.33 4.99 -12.83
CA LYS A 123 -3.22 3.90 -12.43
C LYS A 123 -4.32 4.39 -11.48
N LEU A 124 -4.01 5.25 -10.50
CA LEU A 124 -5.02 5.83 -9.60
C LEU A 124 -6.08 6.62 -10.36
N ARG A 125 -5.67 7.45 -11.34
CA ARG A 125 -6.62 8.16 -12.20
C ARG A 125 -7.52 7.23 -13.01
N LEU A 126 -6.98 6.11 -13.49
CA LEU A 126 -7.77 5.11 -14.19
C LEU A 126 -8.80 4.47 -13.26
N ILE A 127 -8.41 4.12 -12.03
CA ILE A 127 -9.32 3.53 -11.05
C ILE A 127 -10.43 4.49 -10.66
N LEU A 128 -10.12 5.78 -10.50
CA LEU A 128 -11.13 6.81 -10.24
C LEU A 128 -12.18 6.87 -11.36
N LYS A 129 -11.75 6.90 -12.62
CA LYS A 129 -12.66 6.91 -13.77
C LYS A 129 -13.55 5.68 -13.81
N LEU A 130 -12.99 4.50 -13.54
CA LEU A 130 -13.78 3.26 -13.47
C LEU A 130 -14.89 3.34 -12.41
N GLN A 131 -14.63 4.02 -11.29
CA GLN A 131 -15.63 4.21 -10.24
C GLN A 131 -16.71 5.23 -10.66
N GLU A 132 -16.31 6.35 -11.26
CA GLU A 132 -17.23 7.38 -11.78
C GLU A 132 -18.16 6.81 -12.87
N GLU A 133 -17.63 5.99 -13.77
CA GLU A 133 -18.39 5.30 -14.81
C GLU A 133 -19.43 4.35 -14.20
N ALA A 134 -19.04 3.55 -13.21
CA ALA A 134 -19.96 2.63 -12.53
C ALA A 134 -21.06 3.35 -11.73
N GLU A 135 -20.75 4.51 -11.14
CA GLU A 135 -21.75 5.35 -10.45
C GLU A 135 -22.77 5.92 -11.44
N ALA A 136 -22.32 6.43 -12.59
CA ALA A 136 -23.20 6.94 -13.64
C ALA A 136 -24.13 5.86 -14.21
N GLU A 137 -23.63 4.63 -14.37
CA GLU A 137 -24.44 3.48 -14.79
C GLU A 137 -25.53 3.13 -13.76
N ALA A 138 -25.18 3.12 -12.47
CA ALA A 138 -26.13 2.83 -11.40
C ALA A 138 -27.24 3.89 -11.29
N GLU A 139 -26.91 5.17 -11.51
CA GLU A 139 -27.90 6.26 -11.56
C GLU A 139 -28.86 6.10 -12.75
N ALA A 140 -28.34 5.77 -13.94
CA ALA A 140 -29.14 5.57 -15.13
C ALA A 140 -30.12 4.39 -15.02
N GLU A 141 -29.74 3.32 -14.33
CA GLU A 141 -30.63 2.17 -14.08
C GLU A 141 -31.72 2.50 -13.04
N GLY A 142 -31.41 3.32 -12.03
CA GLY A 142 -32.37 3.75 -11.01
C GLY A 142 -33.54 4.58 -11.57
N ASP A 143 -33.28 5.42 -12.56
CA ASP A 143 -34.28 6.29 -13.19
C ASP A 143 -35.30 5.53 -14.05
N ILE A 144 -34.92 4.36 -14.60
CA ILE A 144 -35.82 3.54 -15.43
C ILE A 144 -36.88 2.80 -14.58
N SER A 145 -36.59 2.56 -13.30
CA SER A 145 -37.45 1.78 -12.39
C SER A 145 -38.59 2.57 -11.72
N ASN A 146 -38.57 3.91 -11.80
CA ASN A 146 -39.57 4.79 -11.16
C ASN A 146 -40.64 5.32 -12.15
N GLY A 147 -40.70 4.77 -13.37
CA GLY A 147 -41.52 5.25 -14.47
C GLY A 147 -42.83 4.50 -14.75
N ASP A 148 -43.20 3.48 -13.97
CA ASP A 148 -44.41 2.65 -14.17
C ASP A 148 -45.53 2.93 -13.16
#